data_AF-E6KW55-F1
#
_entry.id   AF-E6KW55-F1
#
_cell.length_a   1.000
_cell.length_b   1.000
_cell.length_c   1.000
_cell.angle_alpha   90.00
_cell.angle_beta   90.00
_cell.angle_gamma   90.00
#
_symmetry.space_group_name_H-M   'P 1'
#
loop_
_entity.id
_entity.type
_entity.pdbx_description
1 polymer ?
#
loop_
_entity_poly.entity_id
_entity_poly.type
_entity_poly.pdbx_seq_one_letter_code
_entity_poly.pdbx_strand_id
1 'polypeptide(L)'
;MNLTSLISKSAKSLALLAMLAAMPMTTSAEEMAKTPASQLTYEPQLDNQRDPNQYCAKCHKFDKADKSQTLDQSGGELHFGKFHGAHLNQKSPNTGKPINCVNCHGNISEDHRRGAKDVMRFDGDIFGDKKPMYSAQEQNQVCFACHQPAKLREKLWAHDVHAMKLPCASCHTLHPKDDAMKGIQPKNRVKLCVDCHGEQQKRKAAKEAQSQTQSTEQKDK
;
A
#
# COMPACT_ATOMS: atom_id res chain seq x y z
N MET A 1 -1.97 -51.53 24.89
CA MET A 1 -2.42 -52.64 25.74
C MET A 1 -3.46 -52.11 26.71
N ASN A 2 -4.51 -52.92 26.94
CA ASN A 2 -5.68 -52.80 27.83
C ASN A 2 -6.79 -51.83 27.39
N LEU A 3 -7.98 -52.30 26.94
CA LEU A 3 -9.05 -53.07 27.64
C LEU A 3 -9.66 -52.19 28.76
N THR A 4 -10.96 -51.89 28.88
CA THR A 4 -12.18 -52.67 28.57
C THR A 4 -13.42 -51.83 28.97
N SER A 5 -14.52 -51.97 28.21
CA SER A 5 -15.91 -52.20 28.70
C SER A 5 -16.72 -51.10 29.43
N LEU A 6 -18.07 -51.02 29.39
CA LEU A 6 -19.19 -51.72 28.74
C LEU A 6 -20.49 -50.91 29.07
N ILE A 7 -21.47 -50.91 28.16
CA ILE A 7 -22.94 -51.07 28.39
C ILE A 7 -23.65 -49.99 29.27
N SER A 8 -24.68 -49.28 28.81
CA SER A 8 -26.03 -49.86 28.70
C SER A 8 -26.99 -49.13 27.76
N LYS A 9 -27.80 -49.95 27.07
CA LYS A 9 -28.90 -49.60 26.17
C LYS A 9 -30.22 -49.35 26.93
N SER A 10 -31.10 -48.55 26.35
CA SER A 10 -32.57 -48.67 26.43
C SER A 10 -33.17 -48.05 25.16
N ALA A 11 -33.49 -48.83 24.11
CA ALA A 11 -34.82 -49.40 23.83
C ALA A 11 -35.92 -48.32 23.79
N LYS A 12 -36.20 -47.75 22.61
CA LYS A 12 -37.39 -48.02 21.76
C LYS A 12 -38.73 -47.76 22.45
N SER A 13 -39.48 -46.79 21.94
CA SER A 13 -40.93 -46.95 21.72
C SER A 13 -41.42 -46.02 20.60
N LEU A 14 -42.18 -46.63 19.70
CA LEU A 14 -42.81 -46.14 18.50
C LEU A 14 -44.25 -45.74 18.87
N ALA A 15 -44.76 -44.58 18.44
CA ALA A 15 -46.19 -44.38 18.24
C ALA A 15 -46.45 -43.08 17.45
N LEU A 16 -46.83 -43.27 16.19
CA LEU A 16 -47.49 -42.28 15.34
C LEU A 16 -48.98 -42.33 15.66
N LEU A 17 -49.61 -41.20 16.02
CA LEU A 17 -51.06 -41.07 15.92
C LEU A 17 -51.46 -39.62 15.65
N ALA A 18 -52.06 -39.43 14.48
CA ALA A 18 -52.68 -38.21 14.02
C ALA A 18 -53.99 -37.97 14.77
N MET A 19 -54.23 -36.74 15.20
CA MET A 19 -55.54 -36.23 15.59
C MET A 19 -55.74 -34.87 14.91
N LEU A 20 -56.65 -34.85 13.94
CA LEU A 20 -57.24 -33.61 13.41
C LEU A 20 -58.07 -32.97 14.53
N ALA A 21 -57.78 -31.71 14.85
CA ALA A 21 -58.69 -30.82 15.53
C ALA A 21 -58.79 -29.52 14.74
N ALA A 22 -59.94 -29.30 14.11
CA ALA A 22 -60.29 -28.05 13.46
C ALA A 22 -60.50 -26.96 14.54
N MET A 23 -59.76 -25.85 14.44
CA MET A 23 -60.00 -24.65 15.24
C MET A 23 -60.22 -23.45 14.31
N PRO A 24 -61.17 -22.54 14.65
CA PRO A 24 -61.60 -21.46 13.78
C PRO A 24 -60.53 -20.37 13.67
N MET A 25 -60.33 -19.88 12.44
CA MET A 25 -59.50 -18.72 12.15
C MET A 25 -60.22 -17.46 12.67
N THR A 26 -59.81 -16.93 13.83
CA THR A 26 -60.09 -15.55 14.18
C THR A 26 -59.00 -14.68 13.55
N THR A 27 -59.39 -13.90 12.54
CA THR A 27 -58.57 -12.91 11.88
C THR A 27 -58.26 -11.76 12.84
N SER A 28 -57.07 -11.71 13.43
CA SER A 28 -56.52 -10.50 14.05
C SER A 28 -55.81 -9.70 12.97
N ALA A 29 -56.57 -8.81 12.31
CA ALA A 29 -56.06 -7.83 11.38
C ALA A 29 -55.63 -6.56 12.12
N GLU A 30 -54.66 -6.63 13.04
CA GLU A 30 -54.18 -5.41 13.73
C GLU A 30 -52.86 -5.59 14.49
N GLU A 31 -51.79 -6.11 13.84
CA GLU A 31 -50.43 -5.91 14.38
C GLU A 31 -49.33 -6.02 13.29
N MET A 32 -49.55 -5.38 12.15
CA MET A 32 -48.54 -5.31 11.07
C MET A 32 -48.33 -3.86 10.66
N ALA A 33 -48.11 -2.97 11.63
CA ALA A 33 -47.91 -1.55 11.34
C ALA A 33 -46.84 -0.91 12.24
N LYS A 34 -45.69 -1.58 12.45
CA LYS A 34 -44.49 -0.87 12.92
C LYS A 34 -43.18 -1.64 12.73
N THR A 35 -42.78 -1.82 11.47
CA THR A 35 -41.37 -2.05 11.16
C THR A 35 -40.99 -1.07 10.06
N PRO A 36 -40.11 -0.08 10.30
CA PRO A 36 -39.62 0.72 9.20
C PRO A 36 -38.87 -0.24 8.28
N ALA A 37 -39.32 -0.34 7.03
CA ALA A 37 -38.59 -1.04 6.00
C ALA A 37 -37.19 -0.42 5.96
N SER A 38 -36.19 -1.14 6.50
CA SER A 38 -34.80 -0.81 6.23
C SER A 38 -34.68 -0.84 4.72
N GLN A 39 -34.52 0.35 4.13
CA GLN A 39 -34.08 0.46 2.76
C GLN A 39 -32.78 -0.32 2.69
N LEU A 40 -32.83 -1.51 2.09
CA LEU A 40 -31.65 -2.23 1.68
C LEU A 40 -31.02 -1.40 0.57
N THR A 41 -30.20 -0.44 0.96
CA THR A 41 -29.24 0.21 0.07
C THR A 41 -28.24 -0.87 -0.31
N TYR A 42 -28.51 -1.55 -1.42
CA TYR A 42 -27.49 -2.29 -2.13
C TYR A 42 -26.52 -1.28 -2.72
N GLU A 43 -25.50 -0.92 -1.95
CA GLU A 43 -24.27 -0.41 -2.53
C GLU A 43 -23.49 -1.63 -3.02
N PRO A 44 -23.28 -1.79 -4.34
CA PRO A 44 -22.35 -2.78 -4.81
C PRO A 44 -20.98 -2.42 -4.22
N GLN A 45 -20.46 -3.24 -3.31
CA GLN A 45 -19.03 -3.20 -3.05
C GLN A 45 -18.36 -3.64 -4.35
N LEU A 46 -17.91 -2.65 -5.13
CA LEU A 46 -17.04 -2.82 -6.29
C LEU A 46 -15.68 -3.28 -5.78
N ASP A 47 -15.63 -4.51 -5.27
CA ASP A 47 -14.39 -5.24 -5.14
C ASP A 47 -13.88 -5.40 -6.56
N ASN A 48 -12.93 -4.56 -6.95
CA ASN A 48 -12.30 -4.57 -8.26
C ASN A 48 -11.70 -5.98 -8.48
N GLN A 49 -12.47 -6.88 -9.07
CA GLN A 49 -12.00 -8.15 -9.64
C GLN A 49 -11.08 -7.94 -10.85
N ARG A 50 -10.76 -6.68 -11.17
CA ARG A 50 -9.90 -6.29 -12.28
C ARG A 50 -8.46 -6.26 -11.79
N ASP A 51 -7.56 -6.86 -12.57
CA ASP A 51 -6.12 -6.81 -12.32
C ASP A 51 -5.67 -5.35 -12.09
N PRO A 52 -5.09 -5.03 -10.92
CA PRO A 52 -4.60 -3.69 -10.63
C PRO A 52 -3.63 -3.12 -11.64
N ASN A 53 -2.74 -3.95 -12.16
CA ASN A 53 -1.78 -3.50 -13.15
C ASN A 53 -2.49 -3.04 -14.44
N GLN A 54 -3.53 -3.76 -14.85
CA GLN A 54 -4.31 -3.45 -16.04
C GLN A 54 -5.05 -2.12 -15.91
N TYR A 55 -5.78 -1.88 -14.83
CA TYR A 55 -6.57 -0.66 -14.73
C TYR A 55 -5.71 0.58 -14.42
N CYS A 56 -4.64 0.47 -13.63
CA CYS A 56 -3.71 1.58 -13.38
C CYS A 56 -3.01 2.02 -14.67
N ALA A 57 -2.59 1.06 -15.49
CA ALA A 57 -1.90 1.31 -16.75
C ALA A 57 -2.78 1.89 -17.87
N LYS A 58 -4.11 1.91 -17.70
CA LYS A 58 -5.00 2.64 -18.63
C LYS A 58 -4.78 4.15 -18.59
N CYS A 59 -4.29 4.69 -17.48
CA CYS A 59 -4.11 6.14 -17.29
C CYS A 59 -2.65 6.54 -17.02
N HIS A 60 -1.88 5.73 -16.29
CA HIS A 60 -0.50 6.04 -15.95
C HIS A 60 0.48 5.59 -17.04
N LYS A 61 1.38 6.51 -17.44
CA LYS A 61 2.53 6.22 -18.31
C LYS A 61 3.75 5.99 -17.43
N PHE A 62 4.51 4.92 -17.68
CA PHE A 62 5.59 4.47 -16.79
C PHE A 62 6.98 4.55 -17.41
N ASP A 63 7.07 4.89 -18.69
CA ASP A 63 8.33 5.17 -19.35
C ASP A 63 8.64 6.67 -19.30
N LYS A 64 9.88 7.01 -18.94
CA LYS A 64 10.43 8.30 -19.37
C LYS A 64 10.45 8.21 -20.89
N ALA A 65 9.68 9.06 -21.57
CA ALA A 65 9.68 9.14 -23.03
C ALA A 65 11.13 9.17 -23.53
N ASP A 66 11.60 8.04 -24.04
CA ASP A 66 12.78 7.99 -24.86
C ASP A 66 12.45 8.83 -26.09
N LYS A 67 13.17 9.93 -26.28
CA LYS A 67 12.91 10.86 -27.39
C LYS A 67 13.15 10.22 -28.77
N SER A 68 13.69 8.99 -28.82
CA SER A 68 13.84 8.23 -30.07
C SER A 68 12.73 7.20 -30.32
N GLN A 69 11.72 7.07 -29.46
CA GLN A 69 10.66 6.07 -29.64
C GLN A 69 9.37 6.72 -30.15
N THR A 70 8.91 6.24 -31.31
CA THR A 70 7.74 6.74 -32.02
C THR A 70 6.47 6.55 -31.19
N LEU A 71 5.54 7.50 -31.32
CA LEU A 71 4.28 7.58 -30.58
C LEU A 71 3.37 6.33 -30.67
N ASP A 72 3.68 5.39 -31.56
CA ASP A 72 2.85 4.22 -31.89
C ASP A 72 2.97 3.04 -30.90
N GLN A 73 3.84 3.14 -29.89
CA GLN A 73 3.94 2.09 -28.85
C GLN A 73 3.05 2.35 -27.62
N SER A 74 2.20 3.38 -27.69
CA SER A 74 1.19 3.65 -26.67
C SER A 74 -0.07 2.82 -26.91
N GLY A 75 0.04 1.48 -26.85
CA GLY A 75 -1.12 0.59 -26.98
C GLY A 75 -0.82 -0.71 -27.71
N GLY A 76 0.07 -1.55 -27.17
CA GLY A 76 0.30 -2.90 -27.68
C GLY A 76 -0.33 -3.97 -26.79
N GLU A 77 -0.97 -4.95 -27.42
CA GLU A 77 -1.79 -6.04 -26.85
C GLU A 77 -1.10 -6.94 -25.80
N LEU A 78 0.18 -6.71 -25.47
CA LEU A 78 0.91 -7.54 -24.51
C LEU A 78 1.73 -6.81 -23.46
N HIS A 79 1.65 -5.48 -23.29
CA HIS A 79 2.22 -4.84 -22.09
C HIS A 79 1.62 -3.47 -21.78
N PHE A 80 0.90 -3.39 -20.67
CA PHE A 80 0.28 -2.17 -20.17
C PHE A 80 1.18 -1.56 -19.08
N GLY A 81 1.77 -0.40 -19.35
CA GLY A 81 2.36 0.49 -18.33
C GLY A 81 3.50 -0.10 -17.47
N LYS A 82 4.62 -0.43 -18.10
CA LYS A 82 5.63 -1.31 -17.51
C LYS A 82 6.39 -0.71 -16.32
N PHE A 83 6.01 -1.10 -15.11
CA PHE A 83 6.91 -1.22 -13.96
C PHE A 83 7.99 -2.26 -14.29
N HIS A 84 9.23 -1.85 -14.53
CA HIS A 84 10.31 -2.72 -15.02
C HIS A 84 11.24 -3.26 -13.93
N GLY A 85 11.15 -2.72 -12.71
CA GLY A 85 12.11 -3.04 -11.67
C GLY A 85 12.00 -4.44 -11.12
N ALA A 86 12.93 -4.75 -10.21
CA ALA A 86 13.13 -6.09 -9.69
C ALA A 86 11.86 -6.73 -9.09
N HIS A 87 10.93 -5.95 -8.53
CA HIS A 87 9.72 -6.47 -7.91
C HIS A 87 8.68 -7.00 -8.92
N LEU A 88 8.77 -6.67 -10.22
CA LEU A 88 7.80 -7.14 -11.21
C LEU A 88 7.77 -8.67 -11.29
N ASN A 89 8.95 -9.29 -11.15
CA ASN A 89 9.13 -10.73 -11.25
C ASN A 89 9.06 -11.43 -9.89
N GLN A 90 8.59 -10.75 -8.84
CA GLN A 90 8.54 -11.29 -7.48
C GLN A 90 7.10 -11.54 -7.04
N LYS A 91 6.96 -12.41 -6.03
CA LYS A 91 5.71 -12.66 -5.33
C LYS A 91 5.74 -11.95 -3.98
N SER A 92 4.59 -11.42 -3.57
CA SER A 92 4.44 -10.85 -2.23
C SER A 92 4.56 -11.98 -1.19
N PRO A 93 5.44 -11.87 -0.18
CA PRO A 93 5.55 -12.87 0.88
C PRO A 93 4.26 -12.99 1.71
N ASN A 94 3.43 -11.95 1.74
CA ASN A 94 2.20 -11.91 2.54
C ASN A 94 1.03 -12.64 1.89
N THR A 95 1.01 -12.69 0.55
CA THR A 95 -0.14 -13.26 -0.20
C THR A 95 0.23 -14.41 -1.13
N GLY A 96 1.52 -14.61 -1.41
CA GLY A 96 2.02 -15.59 -2.39
C GLY A 96 1.68 -15.26 -3.85
N LYS A 97 0.99 -14.14 -4.11
CA LYS A 97 0.61 -13.69 -5.45
C LYS A 97 1.70 -12.78 -6.06
N PRO A 98 1.76 -12.64 -7.40
CA PRO A 98 2.63 -11.67 -8.04
C PRO A 98 2.41 -10.26 -7.48
N ILE A 99 3.51 -9.50 -7.31
CA ILE A 99 3.43 -8.10 -6.88
C ILE A 99 2.77 -7.26 -7.98
N ASN A 100 1.89 -6.35 -7.58
CA ASN A 100 1.17 -5.43 -8.44
C ASN A 100 1.17 -4.00 -7.86
N CYS A 101 0.57 -3.04 -8.59
CA CYS A 101 0.55 -1.63 -8.20
C CYS A 101 0.05 -1.39 -6.77
N VAL A 102 -1.05 -2.04 -6.37
CA VAL A 102 -1.70 -1.77 -5.08
C VAL A 102 -0.93 -2.33 -3.89
N ASN A 103 0.02 -3.25 -4.10
CA ASN A 103 0.87 -3.73 -3.01
C ASN A 103 1.79 -2.63 -2.45
N CYS A 104 2.14 -1.63 -3.26
CA CYS A 104 2.95 -0.49 -2.83
C CYS A 104 2.14 0.80 -2.75
N HIS A 105 1.24 1.02 -3.71
CA HIS A 105 0.49 2.27 -3.82
C HIS A 105 -0.85 2.24 -3.08
N GLY A 106 -1.39 1.08 -2.72
CA GLY A 106 -2.75 0.99 -2.20
C GLY A 106 -3.82 1.27 -3.26
N ASN A 107 -5.08 1.31 -2.83
CA ASN A 107 -6.22 1.50 -3.71
C ASN A 107 -6.50 2.98 -3.99
N ILE A 108 -7.06 3.27 -5.16
CA ILE A 108 -7.51 4.62 -5.52
C ILE A 108 -8.87 4.93 -4.88
N SER A 109 -9.13 6.20 -4.59
CA SER A 109 -10.47 6.69 -4.23
C SER A 109 -11.18 7.32 -5.43
N GLU A 110 -12.46 7.68 -5.28
CA GLU A 110 -13.21 8.45 -6.30
C GLU A 110 -12.54 9.79 -6.63
N ASP A 111 -11.85 10.39 -5.65
CA ASP A 111 -11.15 11.67 -5.79
C ASP A 111 -9.69 11.52 -6.25
N HIS A 112 -9.26 10.33 -6.68
CA HIS A 112 -7.89 10.05 -7.09
C HIS A 112 -7.35 11.09 -8.09
N ARG A 113 -8.15 11.39 -9.12
CA ARG A 113 -7.80 12.34 -10.19
C ARG A 113 -7.72 13.80 -9.72
N ARG A 114 -8.35 14.12 -8.58
CA ARG A 114 -8.28 15.43 -7.93
C ARG A 114 -7.06 15.55 -7.01
N GLY A 115 -6.23 14.52 -6.97
CA GLY A 115 -5.00 14.51 -6.21
C GLY A 115 -5.18 14.17 -4.73
N ALA A 116 -6.24 13.45 -4.36
CA ALA A 116 -6.48 12.99 -3.00
C ALA A 116 -5.27 12.24 -2.39
N LYS A 117 -5.23 12.20 -1.05
CA LYS A 117 -4.27 11.39 -0.28
C LYS A 117 -4.82 9.96 -0.16
N ASP A 118 -4.91 9.26 -1.29
CA ASP A 118 -5.51 7.92 -1.41
C ASP A 118 -4.46 6.82 -1.67
N VAL A 119 -3.63 7.01 -2.70
CA VAL A 119 -2.50 6.14 -2.98
C VAL A 119 -1.23 6.63 -2.29
N MET A 120 -0.38 5.71 -1.87
CA MET A 120 0.97 6.04 -1.40
C MET A 120 1.75 6.70 -2.52
N ARG A 121 2.39 7.83 -2.19
CA ARG A 121 3.29 8.55 -3.10
C ARG A 121 4.68 8.56 -2.49
N PHE A 122 5.60 7.84 -3.12
CA PHE A 122 6.98 7.78 -2.70
C PHE A 122 7.71 9.03 -3.22
N ASP A 123 8.20 9.85 -2.30
CA ASP A 123 9.00 11.02 -2.59
C ASP A 123 10.44 10.76 -2.12
N GLY A 124 11.38 10.82 -3.05
CA GLY A 124 12.80 10.60 -2.77
C GLY A 124 13.58 11.89 -2.60
N ASP A 125 13.05 13.04 -3.03
CA ASP A 125 13.79 14.31 -3.03
C ASP A 125 13.55 15.07 -1.72
N ILE A 126 14.36 14.78 -0.72
CA ILE A 126 14.31 15.46 0.59
C ILE A 126 14.85 16.90 0.56
N PHE A 127 15.40 17.33 -0.58
CA PHE A 127 15.98 18.67 -0.75
C PHE A 127 15.15 19.56 -1.68
N GLY A 128 14.12 19.00 -2.32
CA GLY A 128 13.19 19.74 -3.14
C GLY A 128 12.28 20.67 -2.32
N ASP A 129 11.72 21.66 -2.99
CA ASP A 129 10.81 22.66 -2.37
C ASP A 129 9.40 22.10 -2.12
N LYS A 130 9.10 20.92 -2.66
CA LYS A 130 7.79 20.29 -2.55
C LYS A 130 7.67 19.60 -1.20
N LYS A 131 6.67 20.01 -0.43
CA LYS A 131 6.30 19.27 0.79
C LYS A 131 5.73 17.90 0.39
N PRO A 132 6.31 16.79 0.87
CA PRO A 132 5.81 15.47 0.53
C PRO A 132 4.43 15.24 1.15
N MET A 133 3.58 14.49 0.45
CA MET A 133 2.23 14.14 0.91
C MET A 133 2.23 13.18 2.11
N TYR A 134 3.26 12.33 2.17
CA TYR A 134 3.48 11.34 3.23
C TYR A 134 4.86 11.56 3.84
N SER A 135 4.96 11.46 5.16
CA SER A 135 6.22 11.46 5.89
C SER A 135 7.11 10.28 5.48
N ALA A 136 8.42 10.39 5.75
CA ALA A 136 9.37 9.30 5.49
C ALA A 136 8.95 7.99 6.18
N GLN A 137 8.45 8.07 7.40
CA GLN A 137 7.97 6.91 8.14
C GLN A 137 6.74 6.26 7.49
N GLU A 138 5.73 7.05 7.08
CA GLU A 138 4.54 6.54 6.37
C GLU A 138 4.94 5.83 5.06
N GLN A 139 5.87 6.41 4.30
CA GLN A 139 6.37 5.81 3.06
C GLN A 139 7.10 4.49 3.34
N ASN A 140 8.01 4.48 4.31
CA ASN A 140 8.86 3.32 4.60
C ASN A 140 8.10 2.14 5.23
N GLN A 141 7.02 2.40 5.96
CA GLN A 141 6.11 1.36 6.48
C GLN A 141 5.61 0.43 5.36
N VAL A 142 5.34 0.96 4.17
CA VAL A 142 4.93 0.13 3.02
C VAL A 142 6.01 -0.87 2.63
N CYS A 143 7.27 -0.44 2.64
CA CYS A 143 8.40 -1.34 2.38
C CYS A 143 8.51 -2.42 3.47
N PHE A 144 8.29 -2.05 4.73
CA PHE A 144 8.38 -2.95 5.87
C PHE A 144 7.25 -3.97 5.95
N ALA A 145 6.16 -3.78 5.22
CA ALA A 145 5.12 -4.80 5.06
C ALA A 145 5.69 -6.10 4.44
N CYS A 146 6.79 -6.02 3.68
CA CYS A 146 7.45 -7.19 3.09
C CYS A 146 8.92 -7.33 3.52
N HIS A 147 9.64 -6.22 3.70
CA HIS A 147 11.06 -6.23 4.04
C HIS A 147 11.30 -6.11 5.55
N GLN A 148 11.95 -7.11 6.12
CA GLN A 148 12.27 -7.12 7.55
C GLN A 148 13.47 -6.20 7.85
N PRO A 149 13.35 -5.25 8.81
CA PRO A 149 14.46 -4.36 9.19
C PRO A 149 15.75 -5.10 9.57
N ALA A 150 15.65 -6.22 10.29
CA ALA A 150 16.81 -7.05 10.65
C ALA A 150 17.59 -7.53 9.41
N LYS A 151 16.88 -7.99 8.38
CA LYS A 151 17.50 -8.43 7.11
C LYS A 151 18.09 -7.30 6.30
N LEU A 152 17.45 -6.13 6.31
CA LEU A 152 18.00 -4.94 5.67
C LEU A 152 19.32 -4.49 6.33
N ARG A 153 19.36 -4.50 7.67
CA ARG A 153 20.56 -4.19 8.45
C ARG A 153 21.69 -5.17 8.18
N GLU A 154 21.42 -6.47 8.11
CA GLU A 154 22.40 -7.50 7.76
C GLU A 154 23.04 -7.24 6.37
N LYS A 155 22.26 -6.73 5.41
CA LYS A 155 22.76 -6.40 4.06
C LYS A 155 23.55 -5.09 4.01
N LEU A 156 23.07 -4.07 4.72
CA LEU A 156 23.77 -2.80 4.86
C LEU A 156 23.27 -2.11 6.13
N TRP A 157 24.18 -1.90 7.08
CA TRP A 157 23.86 -1.31 8.39
C TRP A 157 23.16 0.06 8.29
N ALA A 158 23.47 0.82 7.24
CA ALA A 158 22.93 2.16 7.03
C ALA A 158 21.40 2.18 6.90
N HIS A 159 20.74 1.07 6.57
CA HIS A 159 19.27 1.04 6.57
C HIS A 159 18.68 1.40 7.94
N ASP A 160 19.29 0.97 9.04
CA ASP A 160 18.76 1.14 10.39
C ASP A 160 18.66 2.62 10.77
N VAL A 161 19.72 3.39 10.52
CA VAL A 161 19.77 4.82 10.87
C VAL A 161 18.90 5.71 9.96
N HIS A 162 18.54 5.21 8.77
CA HIS A 162 17.74 5.95 7.79
C HIS A 162 16.26 5.56 7.79
N ALA A 163 15.91 4.36 8.26
CA ALA A 163 14.56 3.77 8.19
C ALA A 163 13.42 4.69 8.63
N MET A 164 13.67 5.59 9.59
CA MET A 164 12.66 6.48 10.17
C MET A 164 12.87 7.97 9.82
N LYS A 165 13.92 8.28 9.05
CA LYS A 165 14.38 9.66 8.81
C LYS A 165 14.46 10.03 7.34
N LEU A 166 14.62 9.03 6.47
CA LEU A 166 14.84 9.20 5.04
C LEU A 166 13.95 8.22 4.28
N PRO A 167 13.15 8.67 3.30
CA PRO A 167 12.39 7.76 2.45
C PRO A 167 13.32 6.77 1.73
N CYS A 168 12.92 5.49 1.64
CA CYS A 168 13.67 4.48 0.89
C CYS A 168 13.93 4.92 -0.57
N ALA A 169 12.98 5.66 -1.15
CA ALA A 169 13.04 6.19 -2.51
C ALA A 169 14.09 7.29 -2.73
N SER A 170 14.70 7.84 -1.66
CA SER A 170 15.83 8.76 -1.78
C SER A 170 17.11 8.08 -2.27
N CYS A 171 17.20 6.76 -2.15
CA CYS A 171 18.32 5.98 -2.67
C CYS A 171 17.87 4.97 -3.72
N HIS A 172 16.74 4.30 -3.51
CA HIS A 172 16.25 3.28 -4.41
C HIS A 172 15.36 3.84 -5.52
N THR A 173 15.53 3.34 -6.74
CA THR A 173 14.64 3.66 -7.86
C THR A 173 13.98 2.38 -8.37
N LEU A 174 12.71 2.18 -8.05
CA LEU A 174 12.07 0.88 -8.24
C LEU A 174 11.35 0.69 -9.58
N HIS A 175 10.93 1.76 -10.25
CA HIS A 175 10.21 1.63 -11.52
C HIS A 175 11.09 1.21 -12.71
N PRO A 176 12.30 1.76 -12.90
CA PRO A 176 13.21 1.31 -13.95
C PRO A 176 13.71 -0.12 -13.71
N LYS A 177 14.19 -0.76 -14.78
CA LYS A 177 14.77 -2.11 -14.73
C LYS A 177 15.90 -2.24 -13.70
N ASP A 178 16.75 -1.21 -13.64
CA ASP A 178 17.91 -1.17 -12.77
C ASP A 178 17.68 -0.15 -11.65
N ASP A 179 17.78 -0.64 -10.41
CA ASP A 179 17.78 0.19 -9.22
C ASP A 179 19.15 0.86 -9.04
N ALA A 180 19.16 2.15 -8.73
CA ALA A 180 20.37 2.95 -8.55
C ALA A 180 21.32 2.38 -7.48
N MET A 181 20.78 1.66 -6.47
CA MET A 181 21.58 1.02 -5.43
C MET A 181 22.09 -0.37 -5.81
N LYS A 182 21.54 -1.00 -6.83
CA LYS A 182 21.91 -2.35 -7.25
C LYS A 182 23.30 -2.32 -7.90
N GLY A 183 24.23 -3.11 -7.35
CA GLY A 183 25.59 -3.21 -7.89
C GLY A 183 26.43 -1.95 -7.71
N ILE A 184 26.01 -1.01 -6.85
CA ILE A 184 26.79 0.21 -6.60
C ILE A 184 28.17 -0.14 -6.02
N GLN A 185 29.21 0.37 -6.68
CA GLN A 185 30.59 0.15 -6.28
C GLN A 185 30.87 0.76 -4.89
N PRO A 186 31.77 0.17 -4.07
CA PRO A 186 32.06 0.64 -2.72
C PRO A 186 32.37 2.14 -2.64
N LYS A 187 33.20 2.66 -3.55
CA LYS A 187 33.54 4.09 -3.63
C LYS A 187 32.30 4.96 -3.85
N ASN A 188 31.42 4.56 -4.75
CA ASN A 188 30.20 5.30 -5.07
C ASN A 188 29.19 5.24 -3.90
N ARG A 189 29.15 4.12 -3.16
CA ARG A 189 28.34 4.00 -1.95
C ARG A 189 28.76 5.01 -0.87
N VAL A 190 30.06 5.15 -0.62
CA VAL A 190 30.59 6.15 0.31
C VAL A 190 30.31 7.56 -0.18
N LYS A 191 30.44 7.81 -1.49
CA LYS A 191 30.14 9.11 -2.09
C LYS A 191 28.71 9.57 -1.79
N LEU A 192 27.71 8.69 -1.85
CA LEU A 192 26.32 9.02 -1.50
C LEU A 192 26.20 9.57 -0.07
N CYS A 193 26.92 8.97 0.89
CA CYS A 193 26.93 9.42 2.28
C CYS A 193 27.47 10.85 2.37
N VAL A 194 28.62 11.10 1.75
CA VAL A 194 29.31 12.39 1.78
C VAL A 194 28.49 13.47 1.08
N ASP A 195 27.93 13.17 -0.09
CA ASP A 195 27.14 14.11 -0.86
C ASP A 195 25.88 14.54 -0.08
N CYS A 196 25.09 13.57 0.40
CA CYS A 196 23.82 13.85 1.07
C CYS A 196 24.03 14.54 2.42
N HIS A 197 24.94 14.04 3.26
CA HIS A 197 25.20 14.69 4.55
C HIS A 197 25.92 16.03 4.39
N GLY A 198 26.81 16.17 3.40
CA GLY A 198 27.43 17.45 3.06
C GLY A 198 26.38 18.50 2.65
N GLU A 199 25.40 18.11 1.85
CA GLU A 199 24.28 18.99 1.48
C GLU A 199 23.40 19.37 2.68
N GLN A 200 23.11 18.41 3.57
CA GLN A 200 22.39 18.72 4.82
C GLN A 200 23.13 19.76 5.67
N GLN A 201 24.45 19.64 5.81
CA GLN A 201 25.25 20.61 6.57
C GLN A 201 25.24 22.00 5.91
N LYS A 202 25.41 22.08 4.58
CA LYS A 202 25.35 23.35 3.84
C LYS A 202 24.01 24.05 4.04
N ARG A 203 22.90 23.33 3.92
CA ARG A 203 21.56 23.90 4.09
C ARG A 203 21.29 24.32 5.53
N LYS A 204 21.78 23.56 6.51
CA LYS A 204 21.70 23.92 7.92
C LYS A 204 22.45 25.24 8.19
N ALA A 205 23.69 25.35 7.73
CA ALA A 205 24.48 26.58 7.87
C ALA A 205 23.82 27.79 7.19
N ALA A 206 23.25 27.60 6.00
CA ALA A 206 22.52 28.66 5.30
C ALA A 206 21.28 29.14 6.09
N LYS A 207 20.50 28.21 6.67
CA LYS A 207 19.34 28.54 7.51
C LYS A 207 19.75 29.28 8.79
N GLU A 208 20.83 28.85 9.44
CA GLU A 208 21.36 29.49 10.64
C GLU A 208 21.84 30.91 10.35
N ALA A 209 22.57 31.11 9.25
CA ALA A 209 22.99 32.44 8.81
C ALA A 209 21.79 33.37 8.52
N GLN A 210 20.76 32.86 7.83
CA GLN A 210 19.54 33.63 7.55
C GLN A 210 18.79 34.02 8.84
N SER A 211 18.68 33.10 9.80
CA SER A 211 18.02 33.36 11.08
C SER A 211 18.77 34.42 11.91
N GLN A 212 20.10 34.45 11.83
CA GLN A 212 20.92 35.45 12.52
C GLN A 212 20.71 36.84 11.93
N THR A 213 20.74 36.98 10.60
CA THR A 213 20.50 38.26 9.91
C THR A 213 19.10 38.83 10.21
N GLN A 214 18.07 37.98 10.21
CA GLN A 214 16.70 38.42 10.54
C GLN A 214 16.56 38.88 12.00
N SER A 215 17.28 38.24 12.93
CA SER A 215 17.25 38.63 14.35
C SER A 215 17.93 39.96 14.63
N THR A 216 18.99 40.30 13.87
CA THR A 216 19.68 41.59 13.97
C THR A 216 18.84 42.72 13.38
N GLU A 217 18.18 42.50 12.24
CA GLU A 217 17.30 43.50 11.62
C GLU A 217 16.03 43.79 12.43
N GLN A 218 15.50 42.80 13.19
CA GLN A 218 14.37 43.02 14.09
C GLN A 218 14.75 43.74 15.40
N LYS A 219 16.05 43.78 15.77
CA LYS A 219 16.51 44.43 17.00
C LYS A 219 16.84 45.93 16.79
N ASP A 220 17.06 46.33 15.54
CA ASP A 220 17.33 47.72 15.14
C ASP A 220 16.07 48.49 14.70
N LYS A 221 14.87 47.93 14.94
CA LYS A 221 13.56 48.60 14.82
C LYS A 221 12.89 48.69 16.18
#